data_AF-A0A4P8IV39-F1
#
_entry.id   AF-A0A4P8IV39-F1
#
_cell.length_a   1.000
_cell.length_b   1.000
_cell.length_c   1.000
_cell.angle_alpha   90.00
_cell.angle_beta   90.00
_cell.angle_gamma   90.00
#
_symmetry.space_group_name_H-M   'P 1'
#
loop_
_entity.id
_entity.type
_entity.pdbx_description
1 polymer ?
#
loop_
_entity_poly.entity_id
_entity_poly.type
_entity_poly.pdbx_seq_one_letter_code
_entity_poly.pdbx_strand_id
1 'polypeptide(L)'
;MPLTMSTIAAALVLLPSAAFAQVSNGEQVTRAQVKQELADLVATGYRANSARYNAYPNDVIAAETRLAAKRAAQGISAEPAQ
;
A
#
# COMPACT_ATOMS: atom_id res chain seq x y z
N MET A 1 29.47 22.92 44.73
CA MET A 1 29.71 23.62 43.46
C MET A 1 28.39 23.72 42.71
N PRO A 2 28.04 24.89 42.15
CA PRO A 2 26.69 25.22 41.71
C PRO A 2 26.29 24.58 40.37
N LEU A 3 24.98 24.42 40.24
CA LEU A 3 24.20 23.77 39.18
C LEU A 3 24.27 24.56 37.86
N THR A 4 24.81 23.95 36.81
CA THR A 4 24.80 24.44 35.42
C THR A 4 24.69 23.21 34.51
N MET A 5 23.92 23.12 33.44
CA MET A 5 23.14 24.06 32.65
C MET A 5 21.90 23.34 32.11
N SER A 6 20.80 24.08 32.03
CA SER A 6 19.57 23.69 31.35
C SER A 6 19.60 24.22 29.92
N THR A 7 19.51 23.34 28.93
CA THR A 7 19.04 23.65 27.56
C THR A 7 18.63 22.34 26.88
N ILE A 8 17.40 21.88 27.14
CA ILE A 8 16.78 20.85 26.29
C ILE A 8 16.22 21.60 25.08
N ALA A 9 16.93 21.49 23.95
CA ALA A 9 16.47 22.02 22.68
C ALA A 9 15.15 21.34 22.29
N ALA A 10 14.07 22.10 22.17
CA ALA A 10 12.81 21.62 21.64
C ALA A 10 12.98 21.36 20.13
N ALA A 11 13.29 20.13 19.76
CA ALA A 11 13.23 19.68 18.38
C ALA A 11 11.76 19.64 17.96
N LEU A 12 11.28 20.68 17.28
CA LEU A 12 9.98 20.67 16.62
C LEU A 12 10.10 19.72 15.43
N VAL A 13 9.78 18.45 15.65
CA VAL A 13 9.68 17.46 14.57
C VAL A 13 8.58 17.96 13.63
N LEU A 14 8.96 18.41 12.42
CA LEU A 14 8.03 18.43 11.30
C LEU A 14 7.66 16.98 11.02
N LEU A 15 6.65 16.47 11.73
CA LEU A 15 6.00 15.23 11.35
C LEU A 15 5.42 15.50 9.95
N PRO A 16 5.78 14.71 8.91
CA PRO A 16 4.99 14.73 7.71
C PRO A 16 3.60 14.24 8.10
N SER A 17 2.65 15.15 8.18
CA SER A 17 1.21 14.87 8.29
C SER A 17 0.71 14.33 6.95
N ALA A 18 1.34 13.28 6.44
CA ALA A 18 0.79 12.44 5.39
C ALA A 18 -0.26 11.52 6.05
N ALA A 19 -1.32 12.12 6.57
CA ALA A 19 -2.53 11.38 6.90
C ALA A 19 -3.09 10.86 5.57
N PHE A 20 -3.02 9.54 5.38
CA PHE A 20 -3.60 8.85 4.22
C PHE A 20 -5.10 9.19 4.12
N ALA A 21 -5.43 10.17 3.27
CA ALA A 21 -6.78 10.55 2.81
C ALA A 21 -6.74 11.75 1.85
N GLN A 22 -5.64 12.53 1.82
CA GLN A 22 -5.54 13.65 0.89
C GLN A 22 -5.28 13.11 -0.53
N VAL A 23 -6.37 12.80 -1.24
CA VAL A 23 -6.39 12.56 -2.70
C VAL A 23 -5.96 13.86 -3.36
N SER A 24 -4.65 14.10 -3.33
CA SER A 24 -4.04 15.37 -3.74
C SER A 24 -3.90 15.44 -5.27
N ASN A 25 -4.07 14.32 -5.96
CA ASN A 25 -3.95 14.18 -7.41
C ASN A 25 -4.89 13.08 -7.94
N GLY A 26 -6.18 13.37 -8.00
CA GLY A 26 -7.02 13.02 -9.17
C GLY A 26 -7.51 11.58 -9.41
N GLU A 27 -6.88 10.52 -8.91
CA GLU A 27 -7.39 9.16 -9.23
C GLU A 27 -8.34 8.65 -8.15
N GLN A 28 -9.63 8.94 -8.33
CA GLN A 28 -10.68 8.36 -7.50
C GLN A 28 -10.88 6.89 -7.87
N VAL A 29 -10.42 5.99 -7.01
CA VAL A 29 -10.65 4.56 -7.21
C VAL A 29 -12.15 4.27 -7.20
N THR A 30 -12.67 3.74 -8.31
CA THR A 30 -14.10 3.44 -8.43
C THR A 30 -14.43 2.07 -7.84
N ARG A 31 -15.68 1.88 -7.38
CA ARG A 31 -16.14 0.54 -6.94
C ARG A 31 -16.00 -0.52 -8.04
N ALA A 32 -16.09 -0.13 -9.30
CA ALA A 32 -15.89 -1.03 -10.43
C ALA A 32 -14.42 -1.46 -10.54
N GLN A 33 -13.50 -0.50 -10.40
CA GLN A 33 -12.05 -0.73 -10.46
C GLN A 33 -11.59 -1.65 -9.32
N VAL A 34 -12.01 -1.40 -8.07
CA VAL A 34 -11.69 -2.29 -6.92
C VAL A 34 -12.18 -3.73 -7.18
N LYS A 35 -13.37 -3.89 -7.76
CA LYS A 35 -13.91 -5.22 -8.07
C LYS A 35 -13.10 -5.93 -9.15
N GLN A 36 -12.64 -5.20 -10.16
CA GLN A 36 -11.80 -5.74 -11.21
C GLN A 36 -10.44 -6.17 -10.65
N GLU A 37 -9.79 -5.32 -9.85
CA GLU A 37 -8.53 -5.64 -9.19
C GLU A 37 -8.66 -6.85 -8.26
N LEU A 38 -9.77 -6.94 -7.52
CA LEU A 38 -10.05 -8.09 -6.68
C LEU A 38 -10.27 -9.37 -7.50
N ALA A 39 -10.95 -9.27 -8.66
CA ALA A 39 -11.12 -10.41 -9.55
C ALA A 39 -9.78 -10.92 -10.12
N ASP A 40 -8.88 -10.00 -10.48
CA ASP A 40 -7.52 -10.32 -10.92
C ASP A 40 -6.73 -11.04 -9.83
N LEU A 41 -6.81 -10.57 -8.58
CA LEU A 41 -6.18 -11.22 -7.42
C LEU A 41 -6.79 -12.61 -7.16
N VAL A 42 -8.11 -12.75 -7.22
CA VAL A 42 -8.77 -14.06 -7.04
C VAL A 42 -8.35 -15.05 -8.13
N ALA A 43 -8.12 -14.56 -9.36
CA ALA A 43 -7.61 -15.37 -10.47
C ALA A 43 -6.18 -15.89 -10.23
N THR A 44 -5.41 -15.32 -9.29
CA THR A 44 -4.09 -15.84 -8.86
C THR A 44 -4.16 -16.79 -7.66
N GLY A 45 -5.38 -17.11 -7.21
CA GLY A 45 -5.65 -17.98 -6.07
C GLY A 45 -5.81 -17.23 -4.74
N TYR A 46 -5.93 -15.90 -4.74
CA TYR A 46 -6.27 -15.14 -3.54
C TYR A 46 -7.68 -15.47 -3.04
N ARG A 47 -7.86 -15.62 -1.73
CA ARG A 47 -9.17 -15.89 -1.11
C ARG A 47 -9.45 -14.95 0.05
N ALA A 48 -10.11 -13.83 -0.21
CA ALA A 48 -10.45 -12.82 0.80
C ALA A 48 -11.25 -13.38 1.99
N ASN A 49 -12.19 -14.30 1.76
CA ASN A 49 -13.04 -14.89 2.81
C ASN A 49 -12.39 -16.07 3.54
N SER A 50 -11.28 -16.61 3.02
CA SER A 50 -10.52 -17.71 3.63
C SER A 50 -9.15 -17.26 4.13
N ALA A 51 -8.78 -16.00 3.87
CA ALA A 51 -7.60 -15.37 4.43
C ALA A 51 -7.74 -15.49 5.94
N ARG A 52 -6.86 -16.32 6.55
CA ARG A 52 -6.74 -16.36 8.00
C ARG A 52 -6.51 -14.91 8.42
N TYR A 53 -7.27 -14.39 9.37
CA TYR A 53 -7.11 -13.02 9.86
C TYR A 53 -5.64 -12.71 10.25
N ASN A 54 -4.90 -13.75 10.67
CA ASN A 54 -3.50 -13.70 11.06
C ASN A 54 -2.50 -13.74 9.88
N ALA A 55 -2.97 -14.03 8.68
CA ALA A 55 -2.18 -14.11 7.46
C ALA A 55 -2.24 -12.81 6.64
N TYR A 56 -3.10 -11.86 7.04
CA TYR A 56 -2.97 -10.48 6.59
C TYR A 56 -1.73 -9.83 7.23
N PRO A 57 -0.88 -9.11 6.47
CA PRO A 57 -1.01 -8.78 5.05
C PRO A 57 -0.35 -9.76 4.07
N ASN A 58 0.39 -10.76 4.55
CA ASN A 58 1.23 -11.66 3.74
C ASN A 58 0.49 -12.34 2.57
N ASP A 59 -0.76 -12.78 2.77
CA ASP A 59 -1.55 -13.43 1.72
C ASP A 59 -1.86 -12.51 0.53
N VAL A 60 -2.06 -11.22 0.81
CA VAL A 60 -2.33 -10.19 -0.22
C VAL A 60 -1.06 -9.95 -1.04
N ILE A 61 0.07 -9.75 -0.36
CA ILE A 61 1.38 -9.52 -1.01
C ILE A 61 1.77 -10.71 -1.91
N ALA A 62 1.54 -11.94 -1.44
CA ALA A 62 1.81 -13.15 -2.21
C ALA A 62 0.93 -13.22 -3.48
N ALA A 63 -0.34 -12.85 -3.37
CA ALA A 63 -1.26 -12.80 -4.51
C ALA A 63 -0.90 -11.72 -5.53
N GLU A 64 -0.49 -10.54 -5.07
CA GLU A 64 0.00 -9.45 -5.92
C GLU A 64 1.27 -9.86 -6.68
N THR A 65 2.20 -10.54 -6.00
CA THR A 65 3.43 -11.04 -6.63
C THR A 65 3.10 -12.03 -7.77
N ARG A 66 2.14 -12.94 -7.55
CA ARG A 66 1.67 -13.85 -8.61
C ARG A 66 0.98 -13.10 -9.74
N LEU A 67 0.23 -12.04 -9.43
CA LEU A 67 -0.45 -11.22 -10.43
C LEU A 67 0.55 -10.46 -11.30
N ALA A 68 1.59 -9.89 -10.69
CA ALA A 68 2.69 -9.24 -11.40
C ALA A 68 3.42 -10.24 -12.32
N ALA A 69 3.75 -11.44 -11.82
CA ALA A 69 4.36 -12.48 -12.62
C ALA A 69 3.47 -12.93 -13.80
N LYS A 70 2.16 -13.05 -13.58
CA LYS A 70 1.18 -13.36 -14.63
C LYS A 70 1.12 -12.26 -15.69
N ARG A 71 1.06 -10.99 -15.29
CA ARG A 71 1.05 -9.84 -16.22
C ARG A 71 2.33 -9.76 -17.04
N ALA A 72 3.48 -9.98 -16.41
CA ALA A 72 4.77 -10.06 -17.10
C ALA A 72 4.83 -11.21 -18.11
N ALA A 73 4.33 -12.40 -17.75
CA ALA A 73 4.25 -13.55 -18.66
C ALA A 73 3.28 -13.32 -19.84
N GLN A 74 2.27 -12.47 -19.66
CA GLN A 74 1.32 -12.07 -20.71
C GLN A 74 1.85 -10.94 -21.60
N GLY A 75 3.10 -10.47 -21.39
CA GLY A 75 3.66 -9.33 -22.12
C GLY A 75 3.00 -8.00 -21.77
N ILE A 76 2.13 -7.98 -20.75
CA ILE A 76 1.57 -6.76 -20.17
C ILE A 76 2.62 -6.21 -19.22
N SER A 77 3.65 -5.60 -19.81
CA SER A 77 4.48 -4.64 -19.08
C SER A 77 3.52 -3.56 -18.59
N ALA A 78 3.59 -3.18 -17.32
CA ALA A 78 2.95 -1.95 -16.87
C ALA A 78 3.63 -0.80 -17.63
N GLU A 79 3.13 -0.50 -18.83
CA GLU A 79 3.47 0.69 -19.56
C GLU A 79 3.04 1.85 -18.66
N PRO A 80 3.97 2.68 -18.19
CA PRO A 80 3.58 3.92 -17.55
C PRO A 80 2.88 4.73 -18.64
N ALA A 81 1.57 4.90 -18.51
CA ALA A 81 0.88 5.99 -19.19
C ALA A 81 1.66 7.27 -18.87
N GLN A 82 2.19 7.91 -19.91
CA GLN A 82 2.97 9.14 -19.84
C GLN A 82 2.20 10.28 -19.18
#